data_AF-A0A969EJL3-F1
#
_entry.id   AF-A0A969EJL3-F1
#
_cell.length_a   1.000
_cell.length_b   1.000
_cell.length_c   1.000
_cell.angle_alpha   90.00
_cell.angle_beta   90.00
_cell.angle_gamma   90.00
#
_symmetry.space_group_name_H-M   'P 1'
#
loop_
_entity.id
_entity.type
_entity.pdbx_description
1 polymer ?
#
loop_
_entity_poly.entity_id
_entity_poly.type
_entity_poly.pdbx_seq_one_letter_code
_entity_poly.pdbx_strand_id
1 'polypeptide(L)'
;MTPLLVLGQSKPPTTQNASDPITMRSHINLDFESYYFFDGSTYYAIRPGFNYGLQNQKHLLGMSIPIMHNIFNGNYGGYENTTGIGDLKMKYVFVPVLKKEMQGLQRVSTYLEVTAPTGEAALGRGAGVWQYKPGLLLTYRLAPNVSFYPEMSFLFSFGD
;
A
#
# COMPACT_ATOMS: atom_id res chain seq x y z
N MET A 1 40.91 36.84 -27.06
CA MET A 1 40.18 36.58 -25.80
C MET A 1 39.01 35.69 -26.14
N THR A 2 39.09 34.40 -25.84
CA THR A 2 38.03 33.43 -26.11
C THR A 2 37.24 33.24 -24.82
N PRO A 3 35.89 33.35 -24.82
CA PRO A 3 35.14 33.19 -23.58
C PRO A 3 35.13 31.72 -23.14
N LEU A 4 35.40 31.51 -21.85
CA LEU A 4 35.32 30.22 -21.19
C LEU A 4 33.83 29.84 -21.05
N LEU A 5 33.43 28.72 -21.64
CA LEU A 5 32.09 28.15 -21.49
C LEU A 5 31.94 27.63 -20.05
N VAL A 6 31.18 28.33 -19.22
CA VAL A 6 30.83 27.84 -17.88
C VAL A 6 29.83 26.71 -18.04
N LEU A 7 30.34 25.47 -18.01
CA LEU A 7 29.53 24.25 -17.94
C LEU A 7 28.64 24.33 -16.70
N GLY A 8 27.32 24.35 -16.94
CA GLY A 8 26.30 24.40 -15.90
C GLY A 8 26.52 23.30 -14.88
N GLN A 9 26.61 23.69 -13.61
CA GLN A 9 26.61 22.77 -12.49
C GLN A 9 25.34 21.93 -12.57
N SER A 10 25.46 20.67 -12.97
CA SER A 10 24.38 19.71 -12.86
C SER A 10 24.09 19.57 -11.37
N LYS A 11 22.89 20.00 -10.97
CA LYS A 11 22.37 19.80 -9.63
C LYS A 11 22.59 18.32 -9.28
N PRO A 12 23.34 17.99 -8.21
CA PRO A 12 23.55 16.59 -7.85
C PRO A 12 22.17 15.94 -7.69
N PRO A 13 22.00 14.68 -8.14
CA PRO A 13 20.74 13.98 -7.97
C PRO A 13 20.40 14.05 -6.47
N THR A 14 19.29 14.73 -6.14
CA THR A 14 18.77 14.78 -4.78
C THR A 14 18.75 13.35 -4.27
N THR A 15 19.52 13.07 -3.22
CA THR A 15 19.63 11.75 -2.58
C THR A 15 18.23 11.28 -2.26
N GLN A 16 17.74 10.40 -3.13
CA GLN A 16 16.38 9.92 -3.11
C GLN A 16 16.30 8.88 -1.99
N ASN A 17 15.46 9.13 -1.00
CA ASN A 17 15.32 8.22 0.13
C ASN A 17 14.55 6.98 -0.35
N ALA A 18 15.27 5.97 -0.81
CA ALA A 18 14.70 4.68 -1.24
C ALA A 18 13.88 4.02 -0.12
N SER A 19 14.15 4.41 1.13
CA SER A 19 13.48 3.95 2.33
C SER A 19 12.20 4.73 2.68
N ASP A 20 11.73 5.70 1.87
CA ASP A 20 10.42 6.36 2.11
C ASP A 20 9.29 5.36 1.79
N PRO A 21 8.54 4.88 2.79
CA PRO A 21 7.50 3.87 2.60
C PRO A 21 6.30 4.38 1.77
N ILE A 22 6.23 5.67 1.46
CA ILE A 22 5.10 6.30 0.75
C ILE A 22 5.61 6.98 -0.54
N THR A 23 6.53 6.31 -1.23
CA THR A 23 7.01 6.77 -2.52
C THR A 23 5.86 6.89 -3.53
N MET A 24 5.75 8.05 -4.18
CA MET A 24 4.74 8.34 -5.22
C MET A 24 5.22 7.98 -6.63
N ARG A 25 6.27 7.16 -6.73
CA ARG A 25 6.80 6.67 -8.01
C ARG A 25 6.26 5.30 -8.33
N SER A 26 6.31 4.92 -9.60
CA SER A 26 5.94 3.56 -9.98
C SER A 26 6.90 2.54 -9.36
N HIS A 27 6.34 1.50 -8.76
CA HIS A 27 7.09 0.44 -8.09
C HIS A 27 6.26 -0.84 -8.02
N ILE A 28 6.95 -1.96 -7.89
CA ILE A 28 6.34 -3.26 -7.58
C ILE A 28 6.39 -3.42 -6.06
N ASN A 29 5.29 -3.86 -5.47
CA ASN A 29 5.23 -4.25 -4.06
C ASN A 29 4.98 -5.76 -3.95
N LEU A 30 5.47 -6.33 -2.86
CA LEU A 30 5.22 -7.72 -2.50
C LEU A 30 5.00 -7.75 -1.00
N ASP A 31 3.76 -7.96 -0.60
CA ASP A 31 3.38 -7.98 0.81
C ASP A 31 3.16 -9.42 1.27
N PHE A 32 3.57 -9.70 2.50
CA PHE A 32 3.36 -10.98 3.17
C PHE A 32 2.50 -10.72 4.41
N GLU A 33 1.36 -11.41 4.51
CA GLU A 33 0.44 -11.26 5.63
C GLU A 33 0.27 -12.63 6.31
N SER A 34 0.25 -12.64 7.64
CA SER A 34 -0.15 -13.81 8.42
C SER A 34 -1.10 -13.39 9.53
N TYR A 35 -2.21 -14.13 9.66
CA TYR A 35 -3.21 -13.92 10.70
C TYR A 35 -3.45 -15.23 11.45
N TYR A 36 -3.40 -15.15 12.77
CA TYR A 36 -3.67 -16.24 13.68
C TYR A 36 -4.94 -15.91 14.46
N PHE A 37 -5.95 -16.76 14.34
CA PHE A 37 -7.23 -16.58 15.01
C PHE A 37 -7.29 -17.45 16.26
N PHE A 38 -8.09 -17.01 17.25
CA PHE A 38 -8.22 -17.69 18.54
C PHE A 38 -8.78 -19.12 18.41
N ASP A 39 -9.59 -19.38 17.38
CA ASP A 39 -10.13 -20.69 17.03
C ASP A 39 -9.07 -21.66 16.46
N GLY A 40 -7.82 -21.20 16.31
CA GLY A 40 -6.72 -21.97 15.71
C GLY A 40 -6.66 -21.89 14.19
N SER A 41 -7.58 -21.16 13.54
CA SER A 41 -7.51 -20.91 12.11
C SER A 41 -6.31 -20.01 11.79
N THR A 42 -5.58 -20.33 10.73
CA THR A 42 -4.39 -19.59 10.30
C THR A 42 -4.51 -19.22 8.83
N TYR A 43 -4.17 -17.97 8.53
CA TYR A 43 -4.24 -17.41 7.18
C TYR A 43 -2.88 -16.86 6.80
N TYR A 44 -2.43 -17.19 5.60
CA TYR A 44 -1.23 -16.66 4.99
C TYR A 44 -1.58 -16.02 3.65
N ALA A 45 -1.02 -14.87 3.36
CA ALA A 45 -1.18 -14.22 2.07
C ALA A 45 0.16 -13.77 1.51
N ILE A 46 0.33 -13.95 0.20
CA ILE A 46 1.36 -13.31 -0.59
C ILE A 46 0.66 -12.39 -1.59
N ARG A 47 0.98 -11.10 -1.57
CA ARG A 47 0.27 -10.08 -2.34
C ARG A 47 1.24 -9.35 -3.27
N PRO A 48 1.49 -9.88 -4.48
CA PRO A 48 2.15 -9.11 -5.51
C PRO A 48 1.24 -7.94 -5.95
N GLY A 49 1.86 -6.78 -6.14
CA GLY A 49 1.17 -5.60 -6.61
C GLY A 49 2.06 -4.69 -7.45
N PHE A 50 1.39 -3.80 -8.16
CA PHE A 50 2.03 -2.76 -8.94
C PHE A 50 1.39 -1.42 -8.61
N ASN A 51 2.22 -0.45 -8.30
CA ASN A 51 1.84 0.94 -8.15
C ASN A 51 2.38 1.73 -9.33
N TYR A 52 1.52 2.53 -9.96
CA TYR A 52 1.81 3.46 -11.03
C TYR A 52 1.73 4.89 -10.51
N GLY A 53 2.88 5.56 -10.42
CA GLY A 53 2.98 6.94 -10.00
C GLY A 53 2.96 7.90 -11.18
N LEU A 54 2.12 8.93 -11.13
CA LEU A 54 2.14 9.98 -12.15
C LEU A 54 3.42 10.80 -12.07
N GLN A 55 3.84 11.37 -13.21
CA GLN A 55 5.06 12.18 -13.29
C GLN A 55 5.08 13.37 -12.30
N ASN A 56 3.90 13.90 -11.97
CA ASN A 56 3.76 15.00 -11.02
C ASN A 56 3.97 14.58 -9.54
N GLN A 57 4.15 13.28 -9.26
CA GLN A 57 4.35 12.70 -7.93
C GLN A 57 3.24 13.06 -6.92
N LYS A 58 2.05 13.42 -7.41
CA LYS A 58 0.88 13.74 -6.58
C LYS A 58 -0.17 12.65 -6.58
N HIS A 59 -0.15 11.76 -7.57
CA HIS A 59 -1.14 10.70 -7.72
C HIS A 59 -0.44 9.36 -7.89
N LEU A 60 -0.94 8.35 -7.19
CA LEU A 60 -0.50 6.97 -7.27
C LEU A 60 -1.73 6.08 -7.46
N LEU A 61 -1.67 5.18 -8.44
CA LEU A 61 -2.69 4.17 -8.68
C LEU A 61 -2.05 2.81 -8.44
N GLY A 62 -2.64 2.00 -7.58
CA GLY A 62 -2.14 0.69 -7.20
C GLY A 62 -3.14 -0.40 -7.51
N MET A 63 -2.63 -1.58 -7.84
CA MET A 63 -3.43 -2.79 -7.96
C MET A 63 -2.62 -3.98 -7.44
N SER A 64 -3.29 -4.89 -6.74
CA SER A 64 -2.67 -6.09 -6.18
C SER A 64 -3.68 -7.22 -6.08
N ILE A 65 -3.19 -8.45 -6.23
CA ILE A 65 -4.00 -9.67 -6.17
C ILE A 65 -3.33 -10.59 -5.15
N PRO A 66 -3.99 -10.89 -4.02
CA PRO A 66 -3.42 -11.78 -3.02
C PRO A 66 -3.59 -13.25 -3.43
N ILE A 67 -2.57 -14.04 -3.16
CA ILE A 67 -2.63 -15.50 -3.13
C ILE A 67 -2.76 -15.88 -1.66
N MET A 68 -3.89 -16.47 -1.30
CA MET A 68 -4.26 -16.83 0.07
C MET A 68 -4.05 -18.32 0.30
N HIS A 69 -3.58 -18.67 1.49
CA HIS A 69 -3.52 -20.03 2.01
C HIS A 69 -4.14 -20.05 3.40
N ASN A 70 -5.24 -20.79 3.54
CA ASN A 70 -6.04 -20.82 4.76
C ASN A 70 -6.06 -22.23 5.32
N ILE A 71 -5.77 -22.33 6.62
CA ILE A 71 -5.80 -23.57 7.39
C ILE A 71 -6.89 -23.40 8.45
N PHE A 72 -7.95 -24.19 8.35
CA PHE A 72 -9.08 -24.13 9.27
C PHE A 72 -8.96 -25.26 10.30
N ASN A 73 -9.06 -24.93 11.59
CA ASN A 73 -9.10 -25.93 12.64
C ASN A 73 -10.56 -26.32 12.93
N GLY A 74 -11.05 -27.38 12.28
CA GLY A 74 -12.41 -27.90 12.45
C GLY A 74 -13.04 -28.40 11.15
N ASN A 75 -14.15 -29.15 11.27
CA ASN A 75 -14.93 -29.74 10.17
C ASN A 75 -15.62 -28.66 9.29
N TYR A 76 -14.83 -27.86 8.57
CA TYR A 76 -15.28 -26.91 7.55
C TYR A 76 -15.66 -27.67 6.26
N GLY A 77 -16.69 -28.51 6.34
CA GLY A 77 -17.26 -29.20 5.17
C GLY A 77 -16.28 -30.04 4.33
N GLY A 78 -15.14 -30.46 4.89
CA GLY A 78 -14.08 -31.19 4.18
C GLY A 78 -12.93 -30.33 3.63
N TYR A 79 -12.90 -29.03 3.91
CA TYR A 79 -11.87 -28.09 3.44
C TYR A 79 -10.99 -27.60 4.59
N GLU A 80 -10.15 -28.49 5.12
CA GLU A 80 -9.23 -28.20 6.23
C GLU A 80 -8.06 -27.30 5.80
N ASN A 81 -7.74 -27.30 4.51
CA ASN A 81 -6.67 -26.51 3.92
C ASN A 81 -7.05 -26.05 2.51
N THR A 82 -6.98 -24.75 2.25
CA THR A 82 -7.33 -24.18 0.95
C THR A 82 -6.31 -23.16 0.48
N THR A 83 -5.99 -23.19 -0.82
CA THR A 83 -5.15 -22.20 -1.49
C THR A 83 -5.92 -21.59 -2.65
N GLY A 84 -5.74 -20.30 -2.89
CA GLY A 84 -6.23 -19.70 -4.13
C GLY A 84 -6.07 -18.20 -4.20
N ILE A 85 -6.65 -17.63 -5.25
CA ILE A 85 -6.67 -16.19 -5.47
C ILE A 85 -7.71 -15.58 -4.55
N GLY A 86 -7.34 -14.51 -3.86
CA GLY A 86 -8.25 -13.72 -3.05
C GLY A 86 -8.77 -12.48 -3.77
N ASP A 87 -9.27 -11.53 -2.97
CA ASP A 87 -9.91 -10.33 -3.50
C ASP A 87 -8.92 -9.36 -4.17
N LEU A 88 -9.27 -8.90 -5.38
CA LEU A 88 -8.55 -7.86 -6.09
C LEU A 88 -8.60 -6.55 -5.29
N LYS A 89 -7.42 -6.00 -4.95
CA LYS A 89 -7.30 -4.72 -4.25
C LYS A 89 -6.75 -3.65 -5.19
N MET A 90 -7.48 -2.55 -5.27
CA MET A 90 -7.11 -1.33 -5.97
C MET A 90 -6.84 -0.21 -4.96
N LYS A 91 -5.89 0.67 -5.25
CA LYS A 91 -5.52 1.78 -4.38
C LYS A 91 -5.38 3.05 -5.20
N TYR A 92 -5.83 4.17 -4.64
CA TYR A 92 -5.51 5.49 -5.15
C TYR A 92 -4.97 6.35 -4.01
N VAL A 93 -3.79 6.96 -4.20
CA VAL A 93 -3.19 7.89 -3.24
C VAL A 93 -3.05 9.25 -3.89
N PHE A 94 -3.43 10.29 -3.15
CA PHE A 94 -3.30 11.68 -3.54
C PHE A 94 -2.52 12.47 -2.49
N VAL A 95 -1.57 13.30 -2.93
CA VAL A 95 -0.72 14.14 -2.07
C VAL A 95 -1.06 15.61 -2.32
N PRO A 96 -2.03 16.18 -1.59
CA PRO A 96 -2.34 17.61 -1.67
C PRO A 96 -1.22 18.49 -1.14
N VAL A 97 -0.52 18.05 -0.08
CA VAL A 97 0.49 18.85 0.61
C VAL A 97 1.80 18.10 0.67
N LEU A 98 2.86 18.73 0.15
CA LEU A 98 4.24 18.24 0.25
C LEU A 98 5.20 19.41 0.47
N LYS A 99 5.83 19.45 1.64
CA LYS A 99 6.86 20.40 2.04
C LYS A 99 8.16 19.64 2.28
N LYS A 100 9.02 19.64 1.26
CA LYS A 100 10.33 18.99 1.35
C LYS A 100 11.19 19.76 2.37
N GLU A 101 11.98 19.02 3.15
CA GLU A 101 13.01 19.55 4.06
C GLU A 101 12.52 20.35 5.29
N MET A 102 11.21 20.49 5.49
CA MET A 102 10.64 21.11 6.70
C MET A 102 10.69 20.15 7.91
N GLN A 103 11.10 20.62 9.09
CA GLN A 103 10.87 19.88 10.34
C GLN A 103 9.39 19.93 10.72
N GLY A 104 8.85 18.84 11.24
CA GLY A 104 7.42 18.69 11.52
C GLY A 104 6.63 18.11 10.34
N LEU A 105 5.41 18.59 10.11
CA LEU A 105 4.51 18.02 9.10
C LEU A 105 5.00 18.30 7.67
N GLN A 106 5.47 17.25 7.00
CA GLN A 106 6.03 17.31 5.65
C GLN A 106 5.01 16.97 4.56
N ARG A 107 4.21 15.93 4.79
CA ARG A 107 3.29 15.40 3.77
C ARG A 107 1.94 15.10 4.40
N VAL A 108 0.90 15.43 3.66
CA VAL A 108 -0.47 14.96 3.91
C VAL A 108 -0.88 14.20 2.66
N SER A 109 -1.21 12.93 2.83
CA SER A 109 -1.68 12.04 1.77
C SER A 109 -3.06 11.53 2.14
N THR A 110 -4.01 11.64 1.22
CA THR A 110 -5.30 10.95 1.33
C THR A 110 -5.26 9.74 0.40
N TYR A 111 -5.88 8.65 0.80
CA TYR A 111 -5.98 7.49 -0.07
C TYR A 111 -7.36 6.85 0.00
N LEU A 112 -7.69 6.09 -1.03
CA LEU A 112 -8.84 5.20 -1.07
C LEU A 112 -8.34 3.84 -1.55
N GLU A 113 -8.53 2.81 -0.73
CA GLU A 113 -8.39 1.42 -1.16
C GLU A 113 -9.77 0.84 -1.42
N VAL A 114 -9.91 0.09 -2.52
CA VAL A 114 -11.14 -0.61 -2.91
C VAL A 114 -10.78 -2.07 -3.10
N THR A 115 -11.55 -2.97 -2.49
CA THR A 115 -11.37 -4.41 -2.61
C THR A 115 -12.62 -5.00 -3.23
N ALA A 116 -12.44 -5.66 -4.38
CA ALA A 116 -13.50 -6.29 -5.15
C ALA A 116 -13.64 -7.75 -4.72
N PRO A 117 -14.87 -8.27 -4.55
CA PRO A 117 -15.12 -9.63 -4.06
C PRO A 117 -14.89 -10.67 -5.17
N THR A 118 -13.64 -10.83 -5.59
CA THR A 118 -13.23 -11.79 -6.63
C THR A 118 -12.76 -13.12 -6.05
N GLY A 119 -12.42 -13.15 -4.76
CA GLY A 119 -12.04 -14.34 -4.03
C GLY A 119 -13.27 -15.16 -3.59
N GLU A 120 -13.05 -16.45 -3.39
CA GLU A 120 -14.10 -17.35 -2.89
C GLU A 120 -14.30 -17.17 -1.37
N ALA A 121 -15.44 -16.59 -0.99
CA ALA A 121 -15.78 -16.32 0.41
C ALA A 121 -16.00 -17.60 1.22
N ALA A 122 -16.58 -18.65 0.61
CA ALA A 122 -16.84 -19.91 1.31
C ALA A 122 -15.55 -20.62 1.79
N LEU A 123 -14.42 -20.33 1.15
CA LEU A 123 -13.10 -20.87 1.50
C LEU A 123 -12.22 -19.83 2.24
N GLY A 124 -12.80 -18.71 2.69
CA GLY A 124 -12.11 -17.63 3.38
C GLY A 124 -11.08 -16.89 2.52
N ARG A 125 -11.18 -16.97 1.19
CA ARG A 125 -10.22 -16.33 0.26
C ARG A 125 -10.61 -14.89 -0.08
N GLY A 126 -11.84 -14.50 0.21
CA GLY A 126 -12.34 -13.14 0.04
C GLY A 126 -13.40 -12.81 1.09
N ALA A 127 -13.78 -11.54 1.16
CA ALA A 127 -14.84 -11.08 2.05
C ALA A 127 -16.25 -11.35 1.47
N GLY A 128 -16.35 -11.66 0.17
CA GLY A 128 -17.63 -11.85 -0.53
C GLY A 128 -18.42 -10.55 -0.78
N VAL A 129 -17.90 -9.41 -0.31
CA VAL A 129 -18.53 -8.09 -0.42
C VAL A 129 -17.52 -7.05 -0.89
N TRP A 130 -18.00 -5.94 -1.45
CA TRP A 130 -17.13 -4.82 -1.79
C TRP A 130 -16.65 -4.14 -0.51
N GLN A 131 -15.35 -3.87 -0.43
CA GLN A 131 -14.79 -3.12 0.70
C GLN A 131 -14.17 -1.82 0.22
N TYR A 132 -14.45 -0.75 0.95
CA TYR A 132 -13.92 0.59 0.71
C TYR A 132 -13.18 1.04 1.95
N LYS A 133 -11.92 1.41 1.79
CA LYS A 133 -11.05 1.85 2.87
C LYS A 133 -10.44 3.23 2.56
N PRO A 134 -11.19 4.32 2.77
CA PRO A 134 -10.62 5.66 2.77
C PRO A 134 -9.67 5.83 3.95
N GLY A 135 -8.59 6.57 3.74
CA GLY A 135 -7.60 6.82 4.78
C GLY A 135 -6.79 8.09 4.57
N LEU A 136 -6.09 8.45 5.64
CA LEU A 136 -5.20 9.58 5.74
C LEU A 136 -3.85 9.08 6.23
N LEU A 137 -2.78 9.56 5.60
CA LEU A 137 -1.41 9.20 5.90
C LEU A 137 -0.57 10.46 5.96
N LEU A 138 0.08 10.69 7.09
CA LEU A 138 0.91 11.86 7.30
C LEU A 138 2.39 11.47 7.26
N THR A 139 3.24 12.46 6.99
CA THR A 139 4.69 12.30 7.20
C THR A 139 5.15 13.42 8.09
N TYR A 140 5.63 13.06 9.27
CA TYR A 140 6.09 14.00 10.28
C TYR A 140 7.57 13.77 10.55
N ARG A 141 8.41 14.76 10.27
CA ARG A 141 9.84 14.68 10.53
C ARG A 141 10.15 15.17 11.95
N LEU A 142 10.52 14.24 12.83
CA LEU A 142 10.91 14.55 14.22
C LEU A 142 12.33 15.10 14.30
N ALA A 143 13.25 14.54 13.51
CA ALA A 143 14.65 14.94 13.44
C ALA A 143 15.18 14.70 12.00
N PRO A 144 16.36 15.21 11.60
CA PRO A 144 16.90 15.03 10.25
C PRO A 144 16.90 13.58 9.74
N ASN A 145 17.09 12.62 10.64
CA ASN A 145 17.19 11.19 10.32
C ASN A 145 15.99 10.37 10.82
N VAL A 146 14.98 11.01 11.43
CA VAL A 146 13.84 10.31 12.04
C VAL A 146 12.55 10.90 11.50
N SER A 147 11.79 10.06 10.79
CA SER A 147 10.47 10.40 10.26
C SER A 147 9.44 9.41 10.77
N PHE A 148 8.27 9.92 11.11
CA PHE A 148 7.12 9.18 11.60
C PHE A 148 5.99 9.26 10.57
N TYR A 149 5.26 8.16 10.40
CA TYR A 149 4.27 7.98 9.35
C TYR A 149 2.94 7.51 9.93
N PRO A 150 2.20 8.37 10.66
CA PRO A 150 0.93 7.95 11.23
C PRO A 150 -0.11 7.79 10.12
N GLU A 151 -0.85 6.69 10.21
CA GLU A 151 -1.90 6.31 9.29
C GLU A 151 -3.21 6.09 10.04
N MET A 152 -4.31 6.57 9.47
CA MET A 152 -5.66 6.27 9.94
C MET A 152 -6.53 5.90 8.74
N SER A 153 -7.35 4.87 8.90
CA SER A 153 -8.31 4.47 7.87
C SER A 153 -9.56 3.88 8.48
N PHE A 154 -10.64 3.91 7.69
CA PHE A 154 -11.93 3.36 8.06
C PHE A 154 -12.32 2.33 7.01
N LEU A 155 -12.70 1.12 7.42
CA LEU A 155 -13.14 0.07 6.52
C LEU A 155 -14.67 0.04 6.48
N PHE A 156 -15.23 0.20 5.29
CA PHE A 156 -16.66 0.02 5.01
C PHE A 156 -16.82 -1.21 4.14
N SER A 157 -17.78 -2.07 4.49
CA SER A 157 -18.14 -3.24 3.67
C SER A 157 -19.57 -3.08 3.19
N PHE A 158 -19.79 -3.25 1.88
CA PHE A 158 -21.10 -3.15 1.23
C PHE A 158 -21.37 -4.42 0.42
N GLY A 159 -22.44 -5.11 0.78
CA GLY A 159 -22.93 -6.33 0.15
C GLY A 159 -24.00 -6.96 1.04
N ASP A 160 -24.97 -7.63 0.43
CA ASP A 160 -26.08 -8.30 1.11
C ASP A 160 -25.62 -9.54 1.90
#